data_AF-A0A963N8R3-F1
#
_entry.id   AF-A0A963N8R3-F1
#
_cell.length_a   1.000
_cell.length_b   1.000
_cell.length_c   1.000
_cell.angle_alpha   90.00
_cell.angle_beta   90.00
_cell.angle_gamma   90.00
#
_symmetry.space_group_name_H-M   'P 1'
#
loop_
_entity.id
_entity.type
_entity.pdbx_description
1 polymer ?
#
loop_
_entity_poly.entity_id
_entity_poly.type
_entity_poly.pdbx_seq_one_letter_code
_entity_poly.pdbx_strand_id
1 'polypeptide(L)'
;YFVNHPGVVDVSADGLITAVAEGSATLTVINGPAESLLPVRVAAPAPTGPAVLGSAGGVVTSADGSYVALPPGDLHADTSVSLTPATLAQLPQAVPDGFRFAAAFNLDVGDDALAVPLQLHVKVDPSIPVGATVYFYQAGEYLNDDGTTRPIWWQVDSGEVGSDGMAHTHSRPFPGIKDKSQYLVAYPTVDLGRLQLEAALTQQLVLTVSLASASGTLVGTLGAVSAAGILATLAVPSAPSPLPFAIQVVPQDGLPITTVSNFQIDPGQVSDFATKITPPPTLPPTAPHITSVSVDLTRTDPATGELLHEVVLTGSHFTDSGQNPDELSVSFILPGPFNSKKTTTVSPTSGSTATELHVIVPASVVLGLAQIKVTRTDAHQSFKNGSVVFNFFTVDSNAATINSEGTYVFVALPEGKYTPAGVEGDLAVLNGSPVLGELGDLIARIPLDSAEDNPFPRDVAITPDNTRAYVTLRGSGRVAVVDTVALQQINTNTAPPPASNKPITGSLHVDPELFGVEVIRATPIRATIDIANLASWKLSLLPLNGGGSPIQLATGNANVNSGVLTTFDPKSHATGNYRLELVATRKDGLAFVDSSVYIYSNQFPSDSIRLPFGA
;
A
#
# COMPACT_ATOMS: atom_id res chain seq x y z
N TYR A 1 8.13 -34.04 -17.86
CA TYR A 1 8.47 -33.55 -16.52
C TYR A 1 9.86 -34.05 -16.13
N PHE A 2 10.68 -33.24 -15.48
CA PHE A 2 12.01 -33.64 -14.99
C PHE A 2 12.17 -33.22 -13.53
N VAL A 3 12.65 -34.11 -12.67
CA VAL A 3 12.89 -33.81 -11.25
C VAL A 3 14.40 -33.88 -10.99
N ASN A 4 14.97 -32.84 -10.38
CA ASN A 4 16.41 -32.82 -10.07
C ASN A 4 16.80 -33.76 -8.92
N HIS A 5 15.85 -34.14 -8.05
CA HIS A 5 16.03 -35.05 -6.92
C HIS A 5 14.88 -36.07 -6.84
N PRO A 6 14.91 -37.15 -7.65
CA PRO A 6 13.83 -38.16 -7.69
C PRO A 6 13.67 -38.95 -6.38
N GLY A 7 14.64 -38.87 -5.45
CA GLY A 7 14.53 -39.45 -4.11
C GLY A 7 13.67 -38.64 -3.14
N VAL A 8 13.30 -37.40 -3.48
CA VAL A 8 12.46 -36.51 -2.66
C VAL A 8 11.04 -36.46 -3.22
N VAL A 9 10.92 -36.35 -4.55
CA VAL A 9 9.64 -36.23 -5.27
C VAL A 9 9.68 -37.07 -6.53
N ASP A 10 8.60 -37.79 -6.82
CA ASP A 10 8.37 -38.45 -8.10
C ASP A 10 7.26 -37.75 -8.88
N VAL A 11 7.27 -37.86 -10.21
CA VAL A 11 6.26 -37.25 -11.08
C VAL A 11 5.81 -38.23 -12.17
N SER A 12 4.51 -38.45 -12.27
CA SER A 12 3.93 -39.32 -13.28
C SER A 12 3.90 -38.66 -14.67
N ALA A 13 3.56 -39.44 -15.70
CA ALA A 13 3.48 -38.96 -17.08
C ALA A 13 2.36 -37.92 -17.30
N ASP A 14 1.29 -38.00 -16.52
CA ASP A 14 0.17 -37.06 -16.45
C ASP A 14 0.43 -35.86 -15.52
N GLY A 15 1.59 -35.81 -14.87
CA GLY A 15 2.02 -34.66 -14.06
C GLY A 15 1.60 -34.70 -12.59
N LEU A 16 1.12 -35.85 -12.09
CA LEU A 16 0.86 -36.06 -10.67
C LEU A 16 2.19 -36.13 -9.91
N ILE A 17 2.33 -35.28 -8.90
CA ILE A 17 3.52 -35.17 -8.06
C ILE A 17 3.32 -36.01 -6.80
N THR A 18 4.22 -36.96 -6.53
CA THR A 18 4.18 -37.82 -5.34
C THR A 18 5.38 -37.53 -4.44
N ALA A 19 5.13 -37.25 -3.16
CA ALA A 19 6.19 -37.09 -2.17
C ALA A 19 6.81 -38.47 -1.83
N VAL A 20 8.14 -38.57 -1.86
CA VAL A 20 8.89 -39.82 -1.59
C VAL A 20 9.65 -39.76 -0.27
N ALA A 21 10.35 -38.65 -0.01
CA ALA A 21 11.09 -38.42 1.23
C ALA A 21 11.22 -36.93 1.54
N GLU A 22 11.48 -36.59 2.80
CA GLU A 22 11.73 -35.20 3.21
C GLU A 22 12.92 -34.59 2.47
N GLY A 23 12.77 -33.34 2.03
CA GLY A 23 13.80 -32.62 1.29
C GLY A 23 13.22 -31.58 0.34
N SER A 24 14.08 -30.99 -0.47
CA SER A 24 13.68 -30.02 -1.50
C SER A 24 14.07 -30.55 -2.88
N ALA A 25 13.17 -30.39 -3.84
CA ALA A 25 13.37 -30.73 -5.25
C ALA A 25 12.92 -29.57 -6.13
N THR A 26 13.35 -29.57 -7.38
CA THR A 26 12.86 -28.68 -8.44
C THR A 26 12.31 -29.55 -9.55
N LEU A 27 11.04 -29.34 -9.86
CA LEU A 27 10.35 -29.95 -10.98
C LEU A 27 10.41 -29.01 -12.18
N THR A 28 11.06 -29.44 -13.24
CA THR A 28 11.01 -28.77 -14.54
C THR A 28 9.83 -29.30 -15.35
N VAL A 29 8.87 -28.42 -15.60
CA VAL A 29 7.73 -28.66 -16.48
C VAL A 29 8.08 -28.13 -17.87
N ILE A 30 8.02 -29.00 -18.87
CA ILE A 30 8.21 -28.62 -20.27
C ILE A 30 6.91 -28.89 -21.01
N ASN A 31 6.36 -27.85 -21.65
CA ASN A 31 5.18 -27.95 -22.51
C ASN A 31 5.46 -27.23 -23.83
N GLY A 32 5.70 -27.99 -24.90
CA GLY A 32 6.13 -27.44 -26.18
C GLY A 32 7.45 -26.67 -26.05
N PRO A 33 7.55 -25.41 -26.51
CA PRO A 33 8.74 -24.57 -26.37
C PRO A 33 8.86 -23.89 -24.99
N ALA A 34 7.87 -24.04 -24.10
CA ALA A 34 7.85 -23.37 -22.81
C ALA A 34 8.43 -24.26 -21.70
N GLU A 35 9.23 -23.65 -20.83
CA GLU A 35 9.80 -24.27 -19.62
C GLU A 35 9.34 -23.50 -18.39
N SER A 36 8.99 -24.23 -17.32
CA SER A 36 8.72 -23.68 -16.00
C SER A 36 9.40 -24.50 -14.92
N LEU A 37 10.00 -23.82 -13.94
CA LEU A 37 10.68 -24.44 -12.79
C LEU A 37 9.81 -24.28 -11.54
N LEU A 38 9.36 -25.40 -10.99
CA LEU A 38 8.54 -25.46 -9.80
C LEU A 38 9.39 -25.97 -8.61
N PRO A 39 9.74 -25.13 -7.64
CA PRO A 39 10.37 -25.59 -6.40
C PRO A 39 9.34 -26.36 -5.57
N VAL A 40 9.69 -27.56 -5.12
CA VAL A 40 8.86 -28.43 -4.28
C VAL A 40 9.63 -28.74 -3.01
N ARG A 41 9.00 -28.55 -1.85
CA ARG A 41 9.56 -28.93 -0.56
C ARG A 41 8.66 -29.97 0.08
N VAL A 42 9.22 -31.15 0.35
CA VAL A 42 8.56 -32.22 1.10
C VAL A 42 9.01 -32.10 2.54
N ALA A 43 8.07 -31.89 3.45
CA ALA A 43 8.30 -31.84 4.88
C ALA A 43 7.52 -32.96 5.57
N ALA A 44 7.99 -33.38 6.75
CA ALA A 44 7.20 -34.22 7.64
C ALA A 44 5.85 -33.53 7.91
N PRO A 45 4.73 -34.26 7.90
CA PRO A 45 3.47 -33.70 8.36
C PRO A 45 3.64 -33.15 9.77
N ALA A 46 3.14 -31.94 10.03
CA ALA A 46 3.04 -31.42 11.39
C ALA A 46 2.19 -32.38 12.25
N PRO A 47 2.37 -32.39 13.60
CA PRO A 47 1.53 -33.19 14.48
C PRO A 47 0.04 -32.90 14.20
N THR A 48 -0.81 -33.92 14.30
CA THR A 48 -2.26 -33.78 14.12
C THR A 48 -2.83 -32.67 15.01
N GLY A 49 -3.48 -31.67 14.39
CA GLY A 49 -4.06 -30.51 15.08
C GLY A 49 -3.56 -29.17 14.51
N PRO A 50 -3.89 -28.04 15.16
CA PRO A 50 -3.40 -26.73 14.76
C PRO A 50 -1.86 -26.67 14.77
N ALA A 51 -1.28 -26.08 13.74
CA ALA A 51 0.16 -25.92 13.59
C ALA A 51 0.51 -24.47 13.24
N VAL A 52 1.60 -23.96 13.80
CA VAL A 52 2.10 -22.63 13.44
C VAL A 52 3.00 -22.77 12.21
N LEU A 53 2.62 -22.12 11.12
CA LEU A 53 3.36 -22.07 9.87
C LEU A 53 3.85 -20.64 9.61
N GLY A 54 5.10 -20.50 9.16
CA GLY A 54 5.66 -19.22 8.74
C GLY A 54 5.85 -19.14 7.22
N SER A 55 6.72 -18.24 6.77
CA SER A 55 6.98 -18.00 5.33
C SER A 55 7.51 -19.19 4.54
N ALA A 56 7.99 -20.24 5.22
CA ALA A 56 8.40 -21.48 4.59
C ALA A 56 7.23 -22.38 4.11
N GLY A 57 5.99 -22.03 4.45
CA GLY A 57 4.81 -22.87 4.21
C GLY A 57 4.86 -24.17 5.03
N GLY A 58 3.95 -25.10 4.72
CA GLY A 58 3.91 -26.40 5.41
C GLY A 58 2.63 -27.18 5.20
N VAL A 59 2.58 -28.37 5.81
CA VAL A 59 1.44 -29.29 5.73
C VAL A 59 0.83 -29.46 7.12
N VAL A 60 -0.48 -29.25 7.22
CA VAL A 60 -1.26 -29.47 8.45
C VAL A 60 -2.20 -30.63 8.23
N THR A 61 -2.10 -31.64 9.10
CA THR A 61 -2.94 -32.85 9.04
C THR A 61 -4.02 -32.79 10.12
N SER A 62 -5.22 -33.16 9.73
CA SER A 62 -6.39 -33.25 10.59
C SER A 62 -6.54 -34.64 11.20
N ALA A 63 -7.39 -34.76 12.23
CA ALA A 63 -7.59 -36.00 12.98
C ALA A 63 -8.23 -37.13 12.14
N ASP A 64 -8.95 -36.79 11.07
CA ASP A 64 -9.57 -37.76 10.14
C ASP A 64 -8.61 -38.24 9.04
N GLY A 65 -7.38 -37.71 9.00
CA GLY A 65 -6.37 -37.97 7.97
C GLY A 65 -6.42 -37.01 6.78
N SER A 66 -7.38 -36.08 6.72
CA SER A 66 -7.37 -34.98 5.76
C SER A 66 -6.17 -34.07 6.00
N TYR A 67 -5.64 -33.43 4.97
CA TYR A 67 -4.55 -32.47 5.14
C TYR A 67 -4.64 -31.29 4.17
N VAL A 68 -4.02 -30.19 4.58
CA VAL A 68 -3.88 -28.96 3.81
C VAL A 68 -2.40 -28.65 3.63
N ALA A 69 -2.00 -28.31 2.41
CA ALA A 69 -0.65 -27.92 2.05
C ALA A 69 -0.62 -26.45 1.63
N LEU A 70 0.17 -25.65 2.35
CA LEU A 70 0.39 -24.23 2.08
C LEU A 70 1.75 -24.06 1.37
N PRO A 71 1.79 -23.38 0.21
CA PRO A 71 3.03 -23.15 -0.50
C PRO A 71 3.94 -22.15 0.24
N PRO A 72 5.27 -22.21 0.02
CA PRO A 72 6.19 -21.22 0.57
C PRO A 72 5.92 -19.81 0.04
N GLY A 73 6.13 -18.79 0.87
CA GLY A 73 6.04 -17.37 0.51
C GLY A 73 4.67 -16.72 0.69
N ASP A 74 3.61 -17.51 0.94
CA ASP A 74 2.24 -16.98 1.12
C ASP A 74 1.99 -16.38 2.50
N LEU A 75 2.69 -16.83 3.54
CA LEU A 75 2.57 -16.29 4.90
C LEU A 75 3.73 -15.33 5.21
N HIS A 76 3.41 -14.10 5.60
CA HIS A 76 4.41 -13.07 5.92
C HIS A 76 4.87 -13.08 7.38
N ALA A 77 4.16 -13.82 8.24
CA ALA A 77 4.46 -14.00 9.66
C ALA A 77 4.06 -15.42 10.11
N ASP A 78 4.41 -15.78 11.34
CA ASP A 78 3.98 -17.03 11.95
C ASP A 78 2.46 -17.01 12.17
N THR A 79 1.74 -17.90 11.48
CA THR A 79 0.28 -17.98 11.48
C THR A 79 -0.17 -19.34 11.99
N SER A 80 -1.17 -19.34 12.87
CA SER A 80 -1.81 -20.58 13.33
C SER A 80 -2.72 -21.11 12.23
N VAL A 81 -2.35 -22.25 11.64
CA VAL A 81 -3.12 -22.91 10.59
C VAL A 81 -3.79 -24.16 11.15
N SER A 82 -5.07 -24.35 10.86
CA SER A 82 -5.80 -25.55 11.28
C SER A 82 -6.83 -26.01 10.24
N LEU A 83 -7.01 -27.33 10.20
CA LEU A 83 -8.03 -28.00 9.41
C LEU A 83 -8.84 -28.91 10.34
N THR A 84 -10.12 -28.60 10.54
CA THR A 84 -10.99 -29.34 11.46
C THR A 84 -12.19 -29.91 10.72
N PRO A 85 -12.48 -31.23 10.79
CA PRO A 85 -13.61 -31.80 10.08
C PRO A 85 -14.93 -31.30 10.66
N ALA A 86 -15.93 -31.12 9.81
CA ALA A 86 -17.27 -30.72 10.16
C ALA A 86 -18.31 -31.70 9.60
N THR A 87 -19.44 -31.80 10.28
CA THR A 87 -20.57 -32.65 9.91
C THR A 87 -21.63 -31.83 9.18
N LEU A 88 -22.52 -32.53 8.46
CA LEU A 88 -23.64 -31.90 7.76
C LEU A 88 -24.51 -31.01 8.67
N ALA A 89 -24.72 -31.40 9.92
CA ALA A 89 -25.53 -30.64 10.88
C ALA A 89 -24.86 -29.33 11.36
N GLN A 90 -23.55 -29.17 11.13
CA GLN A 90 -22.78 -27.98 11.52
C GLN A 90 -22.65 -26.97 10.38
N LEU A 91 -23.17 -27.28 9.18
CA LEU A 91 -23.12 -26.35 8.05
C LEU A 91 -24.07 -25.16 8.28
N PRO A 92 -23.70 -23.96 7.80
CA PRO A 92 -24.49 -22.76 8.04
C PRO A 92 -25.72 -22.67 7.13
N GLN A 93 -25.76 -23.51 6.09
CA GLN A 93 -26.78 -23.54 5.06
C GLN A 93 -26.84 -24.93 4.42
N ALA A 94 -27.98 -25.26 3.79
CA ALA A 94 -28.22 -26.57 3.20
C ALA A 94 -27.27 -26.90 2.03
N VAL A 95 -27.10 -28.20 1.76
CA VAL A 95 -26.37 -28.67 0.57
C VAL A 95 -27.15 -28.26 -0.68
N PRO A 96 -26.47 -27.71 -1.72
CA PRO A 96 -27.14 -27.32 -2.96
C PRO A 96 -27.91 -28.46 -3.64
N ASP A 97 -29.06 -28.14 -4.23
CA ASP A 97 -29.84 -29.10 -5.02
C ASP A 97 -28.99 -29.71 -6.15
N GLY A 98 -29.21 -30.98 -6.47
CA GLY A 98 -28.39 -31.70 -7.46
C GLY A 98 -27.03 -32.18 -6.94
N PHE A 99 -26.72 -31.93 -5.66
CA PHE A 99 -25.54 -32.43 -4.99
C PHE A 99 -25.90 -33.21 -3.72
N ARG A 100 -25.01 -34.13 -3.32
CA ARG A 100 -25.01 -34.77 -2.00
C ARG A 100 -23.77 -34.35 -1.21
N PHE A 101 -23.90 -34.36 0.11
CA PHE A 101 -22.80 -34.14 1.05
C PHE A 101 -21.69 -35.17 0.83
N ALA A 102 -20.44 -34.72 0.66
CA ALA A 102 -19.25 -35.58 0.58
C ALA A 102 -18.36 -35.43 1.82
N ALA A 103 -18.12 -34.19 2.24
CA ALA A 103 -17.39 -33.84 3.46
C ALA A 103 -17.66 -32.36 3.81
N ALA A 104 -17.29 -31.94 5.01
CA ALA A 104 -17.19 -30.53 5.37
C ALA A 104 -16.03 -30.32 6.34
N PHE A 105 -15.50 -29.10 6.39
CA PHE A 105 -14.41 -28.75 7.29
C PHE A 105 -14.38 -27.25 7.57
N ASN A 106 -13.80 -26.89 8.71
CA ASN A 106 -13.41 -25.53 9.04
C ASN A 106 -11.91 -25.40 8.75
N LEU A 107 -11.57 -24.38 7.97
CA LEU A 107 -10.21 -24.02 7.64
C LEU A 107 -9.88 -22.68 8.30
N ASP A 108 -8.79 -22.66 9.05
CA ASP A 108 -8.20 -21.43 9.56
C ASP A 108 -6.79 -21.30 9.00
N VAL A 109 -6.53 -20.21 8.27
CA VAL A 109 -5.24 -19.87 7.66
C VAL A 109 -4.82 -18.44 8.02
N GLY A 110 -5.44 -17.86 9.06
CA GLY A 110 -5.27 -16.45 9.43
C GLY A 110 -6.34 -15.53 8.87
N ASP A 111 -6.29 -14.27 9.29
CA ASP A 111 -7.26 -13.23 8.92
C ASP A 111 -7.04 -12.70 7.49
N ASP A 112 -5.80 -12.75 7.02
CA ASP A 112 -5.41 -12.32 5.68
C ASP A 112 -5.58 -13.47 4.67
N ALA A 113 -6.01 -13.11 3.47
CA ALA A 113 -6.18 -14.07 2.38
C ALA A 113 -4.84 -14.44 1.75
N LEU A 114 -4.68 -15.72 1.41
CA LEU A 114 -3.47 -16.21 0.75
C LEU A 114 -3.35 -15.65 -0.68
N ALA A 115 -2.13 -15.32 -1.09
CA ALA A 115 -1.85 -14.85 -2.44
C ALA A 115 -2.06 -15.97 -3.47
N VAL A 116 -1.54 -17.16 -3.18
CA VAL A 116 -1.69 -18.37 -3.99
C VAL A 116 -2.73 -19.31 -3.36
N PRO A 117 -3.55 -20.03 -4.15
CA PRO A 117 -4.41 -21.06 -3.60
C PRO A 117 -3.63 -22.16 -2.89
N LEU A 118 -4.14 -22.59 -1.74
CA LEU A 118 -3.63 -23.79 -1.06
C LEU A 118 -4.10 -25.07 -1.74
N GLN A 119 -3.48 -26.20 -1.41
CA GLN A 119 -3.93 -27.53 -1.85
C GLN A 119 -4.60 -28.28 -0.72
N LEU A 120 -5.77 -28.87 -1.00
CA LEU A 120 -6.55 -29.63 -0.02
C LEU A 120 -6.72 -31.08 -0.46
N HIS A 121 -6.54 -31.97 0.53
CA HIS A 121 -6.72 -33.41 0.41
C HIS A 121 -7.67 -33.82 1.52
N VAL A 122 -8.96 -33.91 1.18
CA VAL A 122 -10.03 -34.06 2.16
C VAL A 122 -10.61 -35.45 2.09
N LYS A 123 -10.66 -36.17 3.21
CA LYS A 123 -11.33 -37.46 3.28
C LYS A 123 -12.82 -37.31 3.02
N VAL A 124 -13.34 -38.07 2.07
CA VAL A 124 -14.75 -38.00 1.67
C VAL A 124 -15.52 -39.26 2.08
N ASP A 125 -16.85 -39.19 2.00
CA ASP A 125 -17.73 -40.33 2.20
C ASP A 125 -17.29 -41.54 1.33
N PRO A 126 -17.06 -42.73 1.92
CA PRO A 126 -16.59 -43.91 1.19
C PRO A 126 -17.53 -44.42 0.08
N SER A 127 -18.79 -43.96 0.05
CA SER A 127 -19.73 -44.28 -1.03
C SER A 127 -19.51 -43.46 -2.31
N ILE A 128 -18.54 -42.53 -2.31
CA ILE A 128 -18.16 -41.78 -3.50
C ILE A 128 -17.11 -42.59 -4.29
N PRO A 129 -17.34 -42.89 -5.58
CA PRO A 129 -16.41 -43.67 -6.38
C PRO A 129 -15.04 -43.00 -6.55
N VAL A 130 -13.99 -43.81 -6.69
CA VAL A 130 -12.67 -43.33 -7.13
C VAL A 130 -12.79 -42.77 -8.56
N GLY A 131 -12.11 -41.65 -8.83
CA GLY A 131 -12.20 -40.89 -10.07
C GLY A 131 -13.41 -39.95 -10.14
N ALA A 132 -14.24 -39.89 -9.10
CA ALA A 132 -15.38 -38.98 -9.04
C ALA A 132 -14.93 -37.52 -8.91
N THR A 133 -15.54 -36.63 -9.70
CA THR A 133 -15.41 -35.19 -9.52
C THR A 133 -16.26 -34.72 -8.33
N VAL A 134 -15.67 -33.91 -7.45
CA VAL A 134 -16.36 -33.19 -6.37
C VAL A 134 -16.11 -31.69 -6.48
N TYR A 135 -16.95 -30.89 -5.83
CA TYR A 135 -16.85 -29.42 -5.83
C TYR A 135 -16.70 -28.89 -4.43
N PHE A 136 -15.86 -27.87 -4.29
CA PHE A 136 -15.59 -27.19 -3.02
C PHE A 136 -16.34 -25.87 -3.00
N TYR A 137 -17.15 -25.71 -1.96
CA TYR A 137 -17.94 -24.51 -1.72
C TYR A 137 -17.50 -23.85 -0.41
N GLN A 138 -17.31 -22.54 -0.46
CA GLN A 138 -17.03 -21.69 0.69
C GLN A 138 -18.33 -21.03 1.17
N ALA A 139 -18.60 -21.08 2.47
CA ALA A 139 -19.75 -20.39 3.03
C ALA A 139 -19.54 -18.87 2.96
N GLY A 140 -20.60 -18.13 2.62
CA GLY A 140 -20.56 -16.68 2.60
C GLY A 140 -21.96 -16.07 2.56
N GLU A 141 -22.00 -14.75 2.42
CA GLU A 141 -23.22 -13.95 2.37
C GLU A 141 -23.34 -13.25 1.00
N TYR A 142 -24.56 -13.26 0.45
CA TYR A 142 -24.96 -12.55 -0.76
C TYR A 142 -25.73 -11.29 -0.36
N LEU A 143 -25.25 -10.12 -0.80
CA LEU A 143 -25.90 -8.83 -0.55
C LEU A 143 -27.02 -8.62 -1.55
N ASN A 144 -28.26 -8.43 -1.09
CA ASN A 144 -29.40 -8.13 -1.95
C ASN A 144 -29.43 -6.64 -2.34
N ASP A 145 -30.18 -6.34 -3.41
CA ASP A 145 -30.37 -4.97 -3.93
C ASP A 145 -31.12 -4.04 -2.95
N ASP A 146 -31.69 -4.59 -1.86
CA ASP A 146 -32.34 -3.86 -0.76
C ASP A 146 -31.43 -3.64 0.47
N GLY A 147 -30.17 -4.09 0.41
CA GLY A 147 -29.19 -3.99 1.48
C GLY A 147 -29.26 -5.11 2.54
N THR A 148 -30.20 -6.05 2.43
CA THR A 148 -30.23 -7.24 3.29
C THR A 148 -29.24 -8.30 2.79
N THR A 149 -28.78 -9.20 3.66
CA THR A 149 -27.91 -10.32 3.24
C THR A 149 -28.67 -11.65 3.30
N ARG A 150 -28.21 -12.62 2.50
CA ARG A 150 -28.68 -14.02 2.55
C ARG A 150 -27.51 -15.01 2.33
N PRO A 151 -27.55 -16.21 2.94
CA PRO A 151 -26.47 -17.18 2.79
C PRO A 151 -26.25 -17.66 1.35
N ILE A 152 -24.99 -17.87 0.95
CA ILE A 152 -24.59 -18.37 -0.37
C ILE A 152 -23.37 -19.28 -0.28
N TRP A 153 -23.37 -20.34 -1.11
CA TRP A 153 -22.22 -21.21 -1.32
C TRP A 153 -21.39 -20.70 -2.49
N TRP A 154 -20.18 -20.20 -2.23
CA TRP A 154 -19.23 -19.77 -3.26
C TRP A 154 -18.44 -20.96 -3.78
N GLN A 155 -18.61 -21.32 -5.05
CA GLN A 155 -17.81 -22.35 -5.69
C GLN A 155 -16.38 -21.83 -5.92
N VAL A 156 -15.43 -22.43 -5.21
CA VAL A 156 -14.04 -21.98 -5.16
C VAL A 156 -13.07 -22.97 -5.78
N ASP A 157 -13.42 -24.25 -5.83
CA ASP A 157 -12.56 -25.28 -6.41
C ASP A 157 -13.38 -26.51 -6.87
N SER A 158 -12.73 -27.41 -7.60
CA SER A 158 -13.17 -28.76 -7.90
C SER A 158 -12.05 -29.74 -7.59
N GLY A 159 -12.37 -30.98 -7.27
CA GLY A 159 -11.36 -32.01 -7.07
C GLY A 159 -11.79 -33.37 -7.59
N GLU A 160 -10.87 -34.31 -7.55
CA GLU A 160 -11.09 -35.71 -7.91
C GLU A 160 -10.82 -36.63 -6.72
N VAL A 161 -11.67 -37.64 -6.55
CA VAL A 161 -11.51 -38.63 -5.48
C VAL A 161 -10.45 -39.65 -5.88
N GLY A 162 -9.32 -39.65 -5.18
CA GLY A 162 -8.23 -40.59 -5.36
C GLY A 162 -8.55 -41.99 -4.85
N SER A 163 -7.70 -42.95 -5.21
CA SER A 163 -7.79 -44.34 -4.70
C SER A 163 -7.58 -44.46 -3.19
N ASP A 164 -7.04 -43.41 -2.56
CA ASP A 164 -6.86 -43.24 -1.13
C ASP A 164 -8.14 -42.79 -0.39
N GLY A 165 -9.24 -42.53 -1.12
CA GLY A 165 -10.51 -42.06 -0.58
C GLY A 165 -10.50 -40.58 -0.19
N MET A 166 -9.54 -39.80 -0.69
CA MET A 166 -9.48 -38.35 -0.49
C MET A 166 -9.84 -37.61 -1.78
N ALA A 167 -10.52 -36.47 -1.64
CA ALA A 167 -10.71 -35.51 -2.72
C ALA A 167 -9.49 -34.59 -2.82
N HIS A 168 -8.86 -34.55 -3.99
CA HIS A 168 -7.70 -33.71 -4.30
C HIS A 168 -8.11 -32.50 -5.16
N THR A 169 -7.83 -31.28 -4.70
CA THR A 169 -8.18 -30.03 -5.42
C THR A 169 -7.41 -29.87 -6.73
N HIS A 170 -8.08 -29.38 -7.78
CA HIS A 170 -7.52 -29.15 -9.12
C HIS A 170 -7.44 -27.67 -9.54
N SER A 171 -7.96 -26.75 -8.73
CA SER A 171 -7.97 -25.28 -8.79
C SER A 171 -8.34 -24.65 -10.13
N ARG A 172 -7.75 -24.98 -11.29
CA ARG A 172 -8.12 -24.40 -12.57
C ARG A 172 -9.37 -25.07 -13.15
N PRO A 173 -10.37 -24.33 -13.67
CA PRO A 173 -10.43 -22.88 -13.92
C PRO A 173 -10.96 -22.02 -12.76
N PHE A 174 -11.17 -22.60 -11.58
CA PHE A 174 -11.70 -21.94 -10.39
C PHE A 174 -10.66 -21.05 -9.69
N PRO A 175 -11.08 -20.13 -8.80
CA PRO A 175 -10.16 -19.22 -8.11
C PRO A 175 -9.24 -19.92 -7.09
N GLY A 176 -9.59 -21.13 -6.66
CA GLY A 176 -8.92 -21.90 -5.62
C GLY A 176 -9.25 -21.41 -4.21
N ILE A 177 -8.84 -22.17 -3.20
CA ILE A 177 -9.14 -21.91 -1.79
C ILE A 177 -8.04 -21.03 -1.19
N LYS A 178 -8.40 -19.91 -0.54
CA LYS A 178 -7.45 -18.88 -0.07
C LYS A 178 -7.74 -18.27 1.29
N ASP A 179 -8.96 -18.41 1.79
CA ASP A 179 -9.41 -17.70 2.99
C ASP A 179 -9.69 -18.69 4.13
N LYS A 180 -9.70 -18.20 5.37
CA LYS A 180 -10.37 -18.91 6.45
C LYS A 180 -11.88 -18.93 6.21
N SER A 181 -12.52 -20.08 6.34
CA SER A 181 -13.97 -20.23 6.28
C SER A 181 -14.43 -21.63 6.69
N GLN A 182 -15.73 -21.84 6.67
CA GLN A 182 -16.35 -23.15 6.65
C GLN A 182 -16.60 -23.59 5.20
N TYR A 183 -16.18 -24.80 4.87
CA TYR A 183 -16.21 -25.35 3.52
C TYR A 183 -17.06 -26.61 3.45
N LEU A 184 -17.77 -26.75 2.33
CA LEU A 184 -18.52 -27.93 1.93
C LEU A 184 -17.84 -28.58 0.73
N VAL A 185 -17.64 -29.90 0.80
CA VAL A 185 -17.31 -30.73 -0.37
C VAL A 185 -18.60 -31.43 -0.79
N ALA A 186 -18.99 -31.25 -2.05
CA ALA A 186 -20.24 -31.76 -2.59
C ALA A 186 -20.01 -32.64 -3.81
N TYR A 187 -20.71 -33.78 -3.87
CA TYR A 187 -20.66 -34.70 -5.01
C TYR A 187 -21.96 -34.57 -5.83
N PRO A 188 -21.88 -34.37 -7.15
CA PRO A 188 -23.07 -34.24 -7.99
C PRO A 188 -23.87 -35.55 -8.07
N THR A 189 -25.18 -35.45 -7.99
CA THR A 189 -26.12 -36.57 -8.16
C THR A 189 -26.88 -36.50 -9.49
N VAL A 190 -26.64 -35.45 -10.27
CA VAL A 190 -27.21 -35.21 -11.60
C VAL A 190 -26.10 -34.74 -12.55
N ASP A 191 -26.39 -34.75 -13.85
CA ASP A 191 -25.48 -34.18 -14.84
C ASP A 191 -25.31 -32.67 -14.60
N LEU A 192 -24.06 -32.20 -14.65
CA LEU A 192 -23.74 -30.79 -14.48
C LEU A 192 -23.44 -30.13 -15.82
N GLY A 193 -23.94 -28.90 -16.00
CA GLY A 193 -23.44 -27.96 -16.99
C GLY A 193 -22.34 -27.06 -16.42
N ARG A 194 -21.62 -26.39 -17.31
CA ARG A 194 -20.70 -25.30 -16.95
C ARG A 194 -21.27 -24.00 -17.48
N LEU A 195 -21.52 -23.06 -16.58
CA LEU A 195 -21.80 -21.68 -16.96
C LEU A 195 -20.48 -20.93 -17.01
N GLN A 196 -20.11 -20.46 -18.20
CA GLN A 196 -18.95 -19.61 -18.41
C GLN A 196 -19.43 -18.22 -18.79
N LEU A 197 -19.07 -17.22 -17.99
CA LEU A 197 -19.32 -15.82 -18.32
C LEU A 197 -18.08 -15.25 -19.01
N GLU A 198 -18.26 -14.80 -20.25
CA GLU A 198 -17.25 -14.06 -21.02
C GLU A 198 -17.78 -12.66 -21.27
N ALA A 199 -17.23 -11.66 -20.59
CA ALA A 199 -17.67 -10.27 -20.72
C ALA A 199 -16.55 -9.36 -21.24
N ALA A 200 -16.87 -8.52 -22.23
CA ALA A 200 -16.04 -7.43 -22.74
C ALA A 200 -16.36 -6.12 -22.00
N LEU A 201 -16.21 -6.10 -20.67
CA LEU A 201 -16.40 -4.89 -19.88
C LEU A 201 -15.08 -4.12 -19.81
N THR A 202 -15.12 -2.82 -20.16
CA THR A 202 -13.96 -1.90 -20.12
C THR A 202 -13.73 -1.28 -18.75
N GLN A 203 -14.55 -1.62 -17.75
CA GLN A 203 -14.47 -1.11 -16.37
C GLN A 203 -14.25 -2.25 -15.36
N GLN A 204 -13.38 -2.02 -14.39
CA GLN A 204 -13.05 -2.95 -13.29
C GLN A 204 -14.18 -3.00 -12.25
N LEU A 205 -15.28 -3.70 -12.56
CA LEU A 205 -16.39 -3.93 -11.62
C LEU A 205 -16.29 -5.34 -11.03
N VAL A 206 -16.48 -5.50 -9.72
CA VAL A 206 -16.63 -6.83 -9.12
C VAL A 206 -17.98 -7.40 -9.54
N LEU A 207 -17.95 -8.60 -10.11
CA LEU A 207 -19.15 -9.30 -10.57
C LEU A 207 -19.34 -10.60 -9.79
N THR A 208 -20.58 -10.78 -9.37
CA THR A 208 -21.07 -12.01 -8.76
C THR A 208 -21.99 -12.70 -9.76
N VAL A 209 -21.74 -13.98 -10.00
CA VAL A 209 -22.70 -14.85 -10.69
C VAL A 209 -23.30 -15.79 -9.66
N SER A 210 -24.62 -15.82 -9.56
CA SER A 210 -25.32 -16.72 -8.64
C SER A 210 -26.51 -17.41 -9.29
N LEU A 211 -26.83 -18.60 -8.80
CA LEU A 211 -27.96 -19.41 -9.22
C LEU A 211 -28.77 -19.78 -7.97
N ALA A 212 -30.06 -19.50 -8.02
CA ALA A 212 -31.00 -19.96 -7.00
C ALA A 212 -31.56 -21.33 -7.41
N SER A 213 -31.43 -22.29 -6.51
CA SER A 213 -32.08 -23.59 -6.65
C SER A 213 -33.56 -23.54 -6.24
N ALA A 214 -34.31 -24.58 -6.58
CA ALA A 214 -35.74 -24.68 -6.25
C ALA A 214 -35.96 -24.78 -4.73
N SER A 215 -35.01 -25.32 -3.97
CA SER A 215 -35.04 -25.33 -2.50
C SER A 215 -34.71 -23.99 -1.85
N GLY A 216 -34.35 -22.96 -2.63
CA GLY A 216 -33.94 -21.66 -2.13
C GLY A 216 -32.46 -21.55 -1.76
N THR A 217 -31.68 -22.64 -1.90
CA THR A 217 -30.23 -22.60 -1.72
C THR A 217 -29.56 -21.84 -2.84
N LEU A 218 -28.64 -20.93 -2.52
CA LEU A 218 -27.87 -20.15 -3.48
C LEU A 218 -26.47 -20.72 -3.64
N VAL A 219 -26.05 -20.89 -4.88
CA VAL A 219 -24.66 -21.15 -5.26
C VAL A 219 -24.17 -20.03 -6.15
N GLY A 220 -22.90 -19.67 -6.07
CA GLY A 220 -22.34 -18.63 -6.91
C GLY A 220 -20.85 -18.75 -7.09
N THR A 221 -20.31 -17.89 -7.95
CA THR A 221 -18.88 -17.72 -8.15
C THR A 221 -18.57 -16.25 -8.37
N LEU A 222 -17.36 -15.84 -8.02
CA LEU A 222 -16.87 -14.48 -8.21
C LEU A 222 -16.11 -14.39 -9.53
N GLY A 223 -16.45 -13.42 -10.36
CA GLY A 223 -15.74 -13.14 -11.61
C GLY A 223 -14.57 -12.18 -11.38
N ALA A 224 -13.36 -12.58 -11.76
CA ALA A 224 -12.20 -11.70 -11.78
C ALA A 224 -12.14 -10.94 -13.11
N VAL A 225 -12.10 -9.60 -13.05
CA VAL A 225 -12.00 -8.74 -14.25
C VAL A 225 -10.55 -8.50 -14.60
N SER A 226 -10.18 -8.79 -15.85
CA SER A 226 -8.85 -8.53 -16.39
C SER A 226 -8.93 -7.76 -17.72
N ALA A 227 -7.79 -7.25 -18.20
CA ALA A 227 -7.70 -6.63 -19.53
C ALA A 227 -8.05 -7.59 -20.68
N ALA A 228 -8.05 -8.91 -20.44
CA ALA A 228 -8.43 -9.94 -21.42
C ALA A 228 -9.93 -10.32 -21.35
N GLY A 229 -10.71 -9.69 -20.46
CA GLY A 229 -12.11 -10.02 -20.19
C GLY A 229 -12.33 -10.65 -18.83
N ILE A 230 -13.57 -11.07 -18.59
CA ILE A 230 -14.00 -11.78 -17.37
C ILE A 230 -14.04 -13.27 -17.67
N LEU A 231 -13.49 -14.08 -16.75
CA LEU A 231 -13.69 -15.52 -16.73
C LEU A 231 -14.24 -15.92 -15.36
N ALA A 232 -15.49 -16.37 -15.35
CA ALA A 232 -16.12 -16.98 -14.19
C ALA A 232 -16.69 -18.33 -14.63
N THR A 233 -16.39 -19.41 -13.90
CA THR A 233 -16.94 -20.75 -14.18
C THR A 233 -17.74 -21.22 -12.98
N LEU A 234 -19.01 -21.56 -13.20
CA LEU A 234 -19.89 -22.15 -12.20
C LEU A 234 -20.37 -23.51 -12.68
N ALA A 235 -20.27 -24.53 -11.82
CA ALA A 235 -20.85 -25.83 -12.09
C ALA A 235 -22.30 -25.84 -11.61
N VAL A 236 -23.21 -26.19 -12.51
CA VAL A 236 -24.63 -25.97 -12.33
C VAL A 236 -25.40 -27.27 -12.64
N PRO A 237 -26.31 -27.71 -11.77
CA PRO A 237 -27.17 -28.86 -12.06
C PRO A 237 -27.95 -28.64 -13.35
N SER A 238 -28.02 -29.67 -14.20
CA SER A 238 -29.00 -29.69 -15.29
C SER A 238 -30.41 -29.68 -14.72
N ALA A 239 -31.32 -28.98 -15.40
CA ALA A 239 -32.70 -28.83 -14.96
C ALA A 239 -33.65 -28.90 -16.17
N PRO A 240 -34.79 -29.62 -16.05
CA PRO A 240 -35.76 -29.77 -17.14
C PRO A 240 -36.57 -28.49 -17.41
N SER A 241 -36.38 -27.45 -16.61
CA SER A 241 -37.02 -26.14 -16.74
C SER A 241 -36.00 -25.02 -16.54
N PRO A 242 -36.19 -23.84 -17.17
CA PRO A 242 -35.28 -22.71 -16.98
C PRO A 242 -35.14 -22.32 -15.50
N LEU A 243 -33.89 -22.18 -15.04
CA LEU A 243 -33.57 -21.71 -13.70
C LEU A 243 -33.16 -20.23 -13.74
N PRO A 244 -33.57 -19.42 -12.74
CA PRO A 244 -33.16 -18.03 -12.64
C PRO A 244 -31.68 -17.96 -12.25
N PHE A 245 -30.88 -17.38 -13.13
CA PHE A 245 -29.51 -17.00 -12.83
C PHE A 245 -29.41 -15.49 -12.69
N ALA A 246 -28.66 -15.05 -11.70
CA ALA A 246 -28.44 -13.66 -11.36
C ALA A 246 -27.00 -13.28 -11.67
N ILE A 247 -26.83 -12.20 -12.42
CA ILE A 247 -25.56 -11.48 -12.55
C ILE A 247 -25.70 -10.21 -11.74
N GLN A 248 -24.95 -10.13 -10.64
CA GLN A 248 -24.95 -8.98 -9.78
C GLN A 248 -23.68 -8.17 -9.98
N VAL A 249 -23.87 -6.88 -10.27
CA VAL A 249 -22.80 -5.89 -10.27
C VAL A 249 -22.84 -5.19 -8.92
N VAL A 250 -21.72 -5.20 -8.21
CA VAL A 250 -21.57 -4.41 -6.99
C VAL A 250 -20.85 -3.11 -7.37
N PRO A 251 -21.54 -1.95 -7.40
CA PRO A 251 -20.89 -0.67 -7.67
C PRO A 251 -19.86 -0.31 -6.60
N GLN A 252 -18.99 0.64 -6.92
CA GLN A 252 -18.10 1.27 -5.92
C GLN A 252 -18.90 2.04 -4.87
N ASP A 253 -20.04 2.64 -5.26
CA ASP A 253 -20.96 3.37 -4.39
C ASP A 253 -22.42 2.94 -4.64
N GLY A 254 -23.13 2.60 -3.56
CA GLY A 254 -24.55 2.23 -3.59
C GLY A 254 -24.84 0.74 -3.45
N LEU A 255 -26.14 0.40 -3.48
CA LEU A 255 -26.59 -1.00 -3.39
C LEU A 255 -26.27 -1.77 -4.68
N PRO A 256 -26.10 -3.10 -4.62
CA PRO A 256 -25.91 -3.91 -5.80
C PRO A 256 -27.03 -3.77 -6.82
N ILE A 257 -26.70 -4.00 -8.09
CA ILE A 257 -27.68 -4.08 -9.18
C ILE A 257 -27.66 -5.51 -9.71
N THR A 258 -28.77 -6.22 -9.54
CA THR A 258 -28.92 -7.59 -10.02
C THR A 258 -29.68 -7.67 -11.34
N THR A 259 -29.07 -8.26 -12.36
CA THR A 259 -29.73 -8.65 -13.60
C THR A 259 -30.06 -10.14 -13.53
N VAL A 260 -31.36 -10.48 -13.51
CA VAL A 260 -31.82 -11.87 -13.55
C VAL A 260 -32.17 -12.25 -14.98
N SER A 261 -31.73 -13.42 -15.42
CA SER A 261 -32.20 -14.04 -16.64
C SER A 261 -32.49 -15.53 -16.37
N ASN A 262 -33.24 -16.17 -17.26
CA ASN A 262 -33.63 -17.57 -17.11
C ASN A 262 -33.02 -18.35 -18.27
N PHE A 263 -32.14 -19.31 -17.98
CA PHE A 263 -31.63 -20.26 -18.97
C PHE A 263 -32.00 -21.68 -18.60
N GLN A 264 -32.09 -22.54 -19.61
CA GLN A 264 -32.17 -23.99 -19.43
C GLN A 264 -30.80 -24.59 -19.76
N ILE A 265 -30.34 -25.52 -18.91
CA ILE A 265 -29.09 -26.24 -19.10
C ILE A 265 -29.45 -27.66 -19.53
N ASP A 266 -29.25 -27.95 -20.81
CA ASP A 266 -29.48 -29.28 -21.37
C ASP A 266 -28.17 -30.09 -21.39
N PRO A 267 -28.16 -31.33 -20.86
CA PRO A 267 -26.96 -32.17 -20.86
C PRO A 267 -26.39 -32.38 -22.26
N GLY A 268 -25.08 -32.19 -22.41
CA GLY A 268 -24.34 -32.44 -23.66
C GLY A 268 -24.54 -31.41 -24.77
N GLN A 269 -25.24 -30.30 -24.50
CA GLN A 269 -25.41 -29.18 -25.45
C GLN A 269 -24.58 -27.97 -25.00
N VAL A 270 -24.07 -27.19 -25.96
CA VAL A 270 -23.49 -25.87 -25.72
C VAL A 270 -24.50 -24.84 -26.18
N SER A 271 -24.93 -23.98 -25.26
CA SER A 271 -25.94 -22.95 -25.53
C SER A 271 -25.34 -21.57 -25.27
N ASP A 272 -25.35 -20.71 -26.29
CA ASP A 272 -24.85 -19.34 -26.20
C ASP A 272 -25.99 -18.38 -25.85
N PHE A 273 -25.81 -17.57 -24.81
CA PHE A 273 -26.78 -16.58 -24.37
C PHE A 273 -26.14 -15.20 -24.23
N ALA A 274 -26.74 -14.19 -24.86
CA ALA A 274 -26.36 -12.80 -24.70
C ALA A 274 -27.40 -12.08 -23.83
N THR A 275 -26.94 -11.38 -22.79
CA THR A 275 -27.78 -10.50 -21.98
C THR A 275 -27.13 -9.13 -21.84
N LYS A 276 -27.94 -8.08 -21.68
CA LYS A 276 -27.45 -6.72 -21.49
C LYS A 276 -27.38 -6.41 -20.00
N ILE A 277 -26.17 -6.25 -19.49
CA ILE A 277 -25.94 -5.75 -18.13
C ILE A 277 -26.06 -4.22 -18.18
N THR A 278 -26.89 -3.64 -17.31
CA THR A 278 -26.92 -2.18 -17.14
C THR A 278 -25.93 -1.83 -16.04
N PRO A 279 -24.81 -1.14 -16.35
CA PRO A 279 -23.89 -0.73 -15.31
C PRO A 279 -24.59 0.27 -14.37
N PRO A 280 -24.20 0.29 -13.08
CA PRO A 280 -24.61 1.35 -12.17
C PRO A 280 -24.32 2.71 -12.79
N PRO A 281 -25.17 3.73 -12.58
CA PRO A 281 -24.82 5.09 -12.95
C PRO A 281 -23.50 5.43 -12.24
N THR A 282 -22.44 5.62 -13.01
CA THR A 282 -21.15 6.05 -12.48
C THR A 282 -21.35 7.45 -11.90
N LEU A 283 -21.42 7.58 -10.58
CA LEU A 283 -21.01 8.84 -9.97
C LEU A 283 -19.48 8.75 -9.95
N PRO A 284 -18.75 9.48 -10.81
CA PRO A 284 -17.33 9.62 -10.55
C PRO A 284 -17.18 10.20 -9.14
N PRO A 285 -16.30 9.66 -8.27
CA PRO A 285 -15.86 10.43 -7.11
C PRO A 285 -15.37 11.76 -7.67
N THR A 286 -16.01 12.86 -7.26
CA THR A 286 -15.66 14.17 -7.82
C THR A 286 -14.26 14.50 -7.35
N ALA A 287 -13.28 14.34 -8.25
CA ALA A 287 -11.89 14.61 -7.94
C ALA A 287 -11.76 16.01 -7.29
N PRO A 288 -10.86 16.17 -6.30
CA PRO A 288 -10.61 17.48 -5.73
C PRO A 288 -10.31 18.48 -6.85
N HIS A 289 -10.88 19.68 -6.79
CA HIS A 289 -10.72 20.65 -7.86
C HIS A 289 -10.22 21.99 -7.29
N ILE A 290 -9.00 22.37 -7.67
CA ILE A 290 -8.41 23.66 -7.32
C ILE A 290 -8.97 24.73 -8.25
N THR A 291 -9.63 25.75 -7.68
CA THR A 291 -10.16 26.90 -8.42
C THR A 291 -9.20 28.09 -8.37
N SER A 292 -8.49 28.32 -7.26
CA SER A 292 -7.46 29.34 -7.20
C SER A 292 -6.35 29.02 -6.18
N VAL A 293 -5.21 29.70 -6.36
CA VAL A 293 -4.01 29.58 -5.54
C VAL A 293 -3.52 30.99 -5.23
N SER A 294 -3.30 31.31 -3.96
CA SER A 294 -2.72 32.58 -3.52
C SER A 294 -1.69 32.36 -2.41
N VAL A 295 -0.71 33.25 -2.30
CA VAL A 295 0.20 33.26 -1.14
C VAL A 295 -0.38 34.20 -0.08
N ASP A 296 -0.43 33.73 1.16
CA ASP A 296 -0.76 34.58 2.31
C ASP A 296 0.53 35.08 2.95
N LEU A 297 0.81 36.37 2.79
CA LEU A 297 1.96 37.07 3.39
C LEU A 297 1.57 37.85 4.65
N THR A 298 0.37 37.65 5.20
CA THR A 298 -0.13 38.42 6.34
C THR A 298 0.02 37.68 7.67
N ARG A 299 0.21 36.36 7.62
CA ARG A 299 0.29 35.51 8.80
C ARG A 299 1.73 35.33 9.26
N THR A 300 1.90 35.38 10.58
CA THR A 300 3.20 35.16 11.24
C THR A 300 3.08 34.04 12.26
N ASP A 301 4.19 33.32 12.48
CA ASP A 301 4.29 32.31 13.52
C ASP A 301 4.18 33.02 14.88
N PRO A 302 3.21 32.67 15.73
CA PRO A 302 3.03 33.31 17.04
C PRO A 302 4.24 33.17 17.97
N ALA A 303 5.09 32.15 17.77
CA ALA A 303 6.26 31.86 18.59
C ALA A 303 7.51 32.63 18.13
N THR A 304 7.72 32.78 16.83
CA THR A 304 8.93 33.42 16.27
C THR A 304 8.68 34.84 15.74
N GLY A 305 7.43 35.17 15.40
CA GLY A 305 7.05 36.41 14.72
C GLY A 305 7.43 36.44 13.24
N GLU A 306 7.96 35.36 12.68
CA GLU A 306 8.35 35.26 11.26
C GLU A 306 7.14 34.97 10.37
N LEU A 307 7.21 35.33 9.09
CA LEU A 307 6.15 35.07 8.12
C LEU A 307 5.92 33.57 7.96
N LEU A 308 4.66 33.14 8.06
CA LEU A 308 4.26 31.80 7.67
C LEU A 308 4.19 31.80 6.15
N HIS A 309 5.22 31.25 5.49
CA HIS A 309 5.31 31.11 4.03
C HIS A 309 4.23 30.16 3.50
N GLU A 310 2.98 30.60 3.54
CA GLU A 310 1.80 29.78 3.35
C GLU A 310 1.17 30.05 1.98
N VAL A 311 0.76 28.97 1.31
CA VAL A 311 -0.09 29.02 0.13
C VAL A 311 -1.50 28.59 0.51
N VAL A 312 -2.49 29.36 0.06
CA VAL A 312 -3.92 29.10 0.23
C VAL A 312 -4.47 28.58 -1.09
N LEU A 313 -5.01 27.36 -1.07
CA LEU A 313 -5.67 26.72 -2.20
C LEU A 313 -7.17 26.78 -1.95
N THR A 314 -7.92 27.45 -2.82
CA THR A 314 -9.39 27.37 -2.79
C THR A 314 -9.89 26.44 -3.88
N GLY A 315 -11.00 25.77 -3.61
CA GLY A 315 -11.50 24.72 -4.49
C GLY A 315 -12.79 24.08 -4.01
N SER A 316 -13.12 22.97 -4.65
CA SER A 316 -14.23 22.11 -4.26
C SER A 316 -13.76 20.67 -4.12
N HIS A 317 -14.51 19.89 -3.32
CA HIS A 317 -14.28 18.46 -3.12
C HIS A 317 -12.88 18.13 -2.54
N PHE A 318 -12.26 19.03 -1.77
CA PHE A 318 -11.01 18.68 -1.10
C PHE A 318 -11.21 17.57 -0.06
N THR A 319 -12.33 17.57 0.66
CA THR A 319 -12.72 16.48 1.56
C THR A 319 -14.14 16.00 1.25
N ASP A 320 -14.39 14.71 1.53
CA ASP A 320 -15.74 14.14 1.58
C ASP A 320 -16.21 13.93 3.04
N SER A 321 -17.45 13.46 3.23
CA SER A 321 -18.07 13.29 4.56
C SER A 321 -17.21 12.42 5.49
N GLY A 322 -16.66 13.03 6.54
CA GLY A 322 -15.88 12.36 7.58
C GLY A 322 -14.36 12.38 7.40
N GLN A 323 -13.84 12.94 6.29
CA GLN A 323 -12.41 13.18 6.11
C GLN A 323 -11.99 14.54 6.68
N ASN A 324 -10.79 14.59 7.26
CA ASN A 324 -10.20 15.83 7.73
C ASN A 324 -9.22 16.41 6.69
N PRO A 325 -9.15 17.74 6.52
CA PRO A 325 -8.24 18.36 5.54
C PRO A 325 -6.75 18.08 5.76
N ASP A 326 -6.32 17.78 6.99
CA ASP A 326 -4.93 17.43 7.32
C ASP A 326 -4.52 16.02 6.87
N GLU A 327 -5.49 15.16 6.53
CA GLU A 327 -5.29 13.83 5.93
C GLU A 327 -4.98 13.90 4.43
N LEU A 328 -5.18 15.07 3.80
CA LEU A 328 -4.86 15.28 2.40
C LEU A 328 -3.36 15.45 2.18
N SER A 329 -2.92 15.19 0.96
CA SER A 329 -1.54 15.40 0.54
C SER A 329 -1.47 16.49 -0.53
N VAL A 330 -0.67 17.54 -0.30
CA VAL A 330 -0.42 18.60 -1.28
C VAL A 330 0.98 18.42 -1.83
N SER A 331 1.06 18.17 -3.13
CA SER A 331 2.31 17.88 -3.84
C SER A 331 2.75 19.08 -4.68
N PHE A 332 3.98 19.52 -4.46
CA PHE A 332 4.71 20.51 -5.25
C PHE A 332 5.67 19.79 -6.20
N ILE A 333 5.40 19.90 -7.50
CA ILE A 333 6.12 19.17 -8.55
C ILE A 333 6.96 20.16 -9.34
N LEU A 334 8.27 20.11 -9.15
CA LEU A 334 9.25 20.94 -9.84
C LEU A 334 9.84 20.23 -11.07
N PRO A 335 10.12 20.96 -12.17
CA PRO A 335 10.85 20.41 -13.30
C PRO A 335 12.31 20.12 -12.91
N GLY A 336 12.80 18.96 -13.32
CA GLY A 336 14.18 18.51 -13.13
C GLY A 336 14.93 18.29 -14.45
N PRO A 337 16.25 18.03 -14.40
CA PRO A 337 17.04 17.75 -15.58
C PRO A 337 16.53 16.49 -16.32
N PHE A 338 16.65 16.48 -17.65
CA PHE A 338 16.28 15.34 -18.50
C PHE A 338 14.81 14.88 -18.36
N ASN A 339 13.86 15.81 -18.22
CA ASN A 339 12.44 15.53 -18.01
C ASN A 339 12.11 14.80 -16.69
N SER A 340 13.04 14.75 -15.73
CA SER A 340 12.73 14.31 -14.37
C SER A 340 11.85 15.33 -13.65
N LYS A 341 11.16 14.90 -12.60
CA LYS A 341 10.35 15.77 -11.73
C LYS A 341 10.81 15.57 -10.29
N LYS A 342 10.99 16.67 -9.55
CA LYS A 342 11.24 16.63 -8.11
C LYS A 342 9.91 16.94 -7.42
N THR A 343 9.36 15.98 -6.70
CA THR A 343 8.10 16.14 -5.97
C THR A 343 8.37 16.30 -4.47
N THR A 344 7.78 17.31 -3.85
CA THR A 344 7.75 17.49 -2.40
C THR A 344 6.30 17.48 -1.95
N THR A 345 5.96 16.68 -0.93
CA THR A 345 4.58 16.51 -0.46
C THR A 345 4.47 16.93 1.00
N VAL A 346 3.41 17.65 1.34
CA VAL A 346 3.09 18.10 2.71
C VAL A 346 1.59 17.99 2.98
N SER A 347 1.22 17.94 4.25
CA SER A 347 -0.17 18.01 4.68
C SER A 347 -0.65 19.46 4.86
N PRO A 348 -1.93 19.76 4.60
CA PRO A 348 -2.53 21.03 4.98
C PRO A 348 -2.47 21.28 6.50
N THR A 349 -2.44 22.56 6.90
CA THR A 349 -2.44 22.96 8.30
C THR A 349 -3.85 22.83 8.90
N SER A 350 -3.94 22.80 10.24
CA SER A 350 -5.20 22.62 10.97
C SER A 350 -6.24 23.73 10.77
N GLY A 351 -5.89 24.85 10.11
CA GLY A 351 -6.82 25.90 9.71
C GLY A 351 -7.60 25.60 8.43
N SER A 352 -7.28 24.50 7.76
CA SER A 352 -7.87 24.10 6.48
C SER A 352 -9.31 23.61 6.62
N THR A 353 -10.08 23.77 5.55
CA THR A 353 -11.50 23.40 5.44
C THR A 353 -11.74 22.59 4.16
N ALA A 354 -12.98 22.12 3.95
CA ALA A 354 -13.37 21.34 2.76
C ALA A 354 -13.24 22.09 1.41
N THR A 355 -13.09 23.42 1.45
CA THR A 355 -13.02 24.28 0.25
C THR A 355 -11.80 25.20 0.22
N GLU A 356 -11.02 25.24 1.30
CA GLU A 356 -9.87 26.12 1.45
C GLU A 356 -8.78 25.41 2.24
N LEU A 357 -7.64 25.14 1.60
CA LEU A 357 -6.49 24.48 2.22
C LEU A 357 -5.37 25.49 2.45
N HIS A 358 -4.86 25.51 3.67
CA HIS A 358 -3.71 26.29 4.09
C HIS A 358 -2.49 25.38 4.11
N VAL A 359 -1.44 25.71 3.37
CA VAL A 359 -0.30 24.80 3.19
C VAL A 359 1.00 25.57 3.35
N ILE A 360 1.85 25.16 4.29
CA ILE A 360 3.19 25.73 4.44
C ILE A 360 4.05 25.29 3.26
N VAL A 361 4.63 26.26 2.55
CA VAL A 361 5.52 26.01 1.41
C VAL A 361 6.87 25.52 1.94
N PRO A 362 7.29 24.29 1.62
CA PRO A 362 8.56 23.78 2.09
C PRO A 362 9.73 24.61 1.56
N ALA A 363 10.75 24.82 2.39
CA ALA A 363 11.95 25.56 1.97
C ALA A 363 12.63 24.95 0.74
N SER A 364 12.44 23.65 0.43
CA SER A 364 13.01 23.04 -0.79
C SER A 364 12.25 23.36 -2.09
N VAL A 365 11.17 24.15 -2.04
CA VAL A 365 10.26 24.41 -3.16
C VAL A 365 10.42 25.84 -3.67
N VAL A 366 10.55 25.98 -4.99
CA VAL A 366 10.39 27.27 -5.69
C VAL A 366 8.95 27.34 -6.20
N LEU A 367 8.09 28.06 -5.49
CA LEU A 367 6.65 28.05 -5.73
C LEU A 367 6.30 28.51 -7.15
N GLY A 368 6.98 29.53 -7.67
CA GLY A 368 6.78 30.02 -9.04
C GLY A 368 7.13 29.02 -10.16
N LEU A 369 7.80 27.91 -9.85
CA LEU A 369 8.10 26.83 -10.80
C LEU A 369 7.30 25.54 -10.53
N ALA A 370 6.59 25.48 -9.40
CA ALA A 370 5.92 24.28 -8.96
C ALA A 370 4.55 24.12 -9.62
N GLN A 371 4.26 22.91 -10.07
CA GLN A 371 2.87 22.47 -10.24
C GLN A 371 2.37 21.96 -8.90
N ILE A 372 1.24 22.49 -8.45
CA ILE A 372 0.59 22.15 -7.19
C ILE A 372 -0.57 21.20 -7.50
N LYS A 373 -0.64 20.10 -6.76
CA LYS A 373 -1.76 19.16 -6.79
C LYS A 373 -2.20 18.79 -5.38
N VAL A 374 -3.50 18.59 -5.21
CA VAL A 374 -4.08 18.00 -4.00
C VAL A 374 -4.43 16.56 -4.32
N THR A 375 -3.96 15.64 -3.48
CA THR A 375 -4.28 14.22 -3.54
C THR A 375 -5.12 13.86 -2.31
N ARG A 376 -6.29 13.30 -2.56
CA ARG A 376 -7.23 12.80 -1.55
C ARG A 376 -7.24 11.28 -1.59
N THR A 377 -7.27 10.63 -0.43
CA THR A 377 -7.37 9.18 -0.34
C THR A 377 -8.79 8.79 0.01
N ASP A 378 -9.51 8.23 -0.96
CA ASP A 378 -10.90 7.81 -0.79
C ASP A 378 -10.94 6.35 -0.34
N ALA A 379 -11.73 6.09 0.71
CA ALA A 379 -11.96 4.76 1.24
C ALA A 379 -13.24 4.19 0.63
N HIS A 380 -13.10 3.17 -0.21
CA HIS A 380 -14.21 2.49 -0.85
C HIS A 380 -14.52 1.18 -0.15
N GLN A 381 -15.78 0.97 0.17
CA GLN A 381 -16.24 -0.29 0.74
C GLN A 381 -16.26 -1.37 -0.33
N SER A 382 -15.65 -2.51 -0.02
CA SER A 382 -15.77 -3.75 -0.77
C SER A 382 -16.26 -4.84 0.17
N PHE A 383 -17.04 -5.78 -0.36
CA PHE A 383 -17.55 -6.89 0.43
C PHE A 383 -16.71 -8.13 0.16
N LYS A 384 -16.11 -8.70 1.22
CA LYS A 384 -15.37 -9.95 1.15
C LYS A 384 -15.81 -10.87 2.27
N ASN A 385 -16.38 -12.03 1.93
CA ASN A 385 -16.84 -13.06 2.87
C ASN A 385 -17.71 -12.52 4.04
N GLY A 386 -18.70 -11.68 3.75
CA GLY A 386 -19.59 -11.11 4.78
C GLY A 386 -18.97 -9.99 5.64
N SER A 387 -17.72 -9.60 5.36
CA SER A 387 -17.05 -8.45 5.98
C SER A 387 -16.93 -7.28 5.00
N VAL A 388 -17.14 -6.07 5.51
CA VAL A 388 -16.86 -4.81 4.79
C VAL A 388 -15.36 -4.54 4.88
N VAL A 389 -14.67 -4.62 3.76
CA VAL A 389 -13.24 -4.31 3.59
C VAL A 389 -13.11 -2.98 2.88
N PHE A 390 -12.37 -2.04 3.46
CA PHE A 390 -12.13 -0.74 2.83
C PHE A 390 -10.88 -0.81 1.93
N ASN A 391 -11.04 -0.50 0.65
CA ASN A 391 -9.95 -0.29 -0.28
C ASN A 391 -9.70 1.21 -0.42
N PHE A 392 -8.44 1.62 -0.32
CA PHE A 392 -8.05 3.02 -0.39
C PHE A 392 -7.53 3.36 -1.79
N PHE A 393 -8.08 4.41 -2.40
CA PHE A 393 -7.68 4.89 -3.72
C PHE A 393 -7.30 6.36 -3.64
N THR A 394 -6.19 6.71 -4.27
CA THR A 394 -5.74 8.11 -4.35
C THR A 394 -6.35 8.79 -5.57
N VAL A 395 -6.99 9.94 -5.36
CA VAL A 395 -7.58 10.78 -6.40
C VAL A 395 -6.86 12.13 -6.42
N ASP A 396 -6.33 12.48 -7.59
CA ASP A 396 -5.57 13.71 -7.82
C ASP A 396 -6.47 14.85 -8.35
N SER A 397 -6.17 16.08 -7.93
CA SER A 397 -6.75 17.28 -8.52
C SER A 397 -6.20 17.64 -9.89
N ASN A 398 -6.83 18.63 -10.53
CA ASN A 398 -6.17 19.41 -11.58
C ASN A 398 -4.86 20.03 -11.06
N ALA A 399 -3.91 20.23 -11.96
CA ALA A 399 -2.68 20.93 -11.62
C ALA A 399 -2.92 22.45 -11.59
N ALA A 400 -2.44 23.10 -10.53
CA ALA A 400 -2.44 24.55 -10.40
C ALA A 400 -1.01 25.09 -10.40
N THR A 401 -0.83 26.33 -10.80
CA THR A 401 0.45 27.05 -10.78
C THR A 401 0.22 28.47 -10.31
N ILE A 402 1.21 29.06 -9.66
CA ILE A 402 1.18 30.48 -9.32
C ILE A 402 2.05 31.27 -10.30
N ASN A 403 1.57 32.42 -10.74
CA ASN A 403 2.32 33.31 -11.62
C ASN A 403 3.13 34.31 -10.78
N SER A 404 4.43 34.42 -11.06
CA SER A 404 5.30 35.46 -10.52
C SER A 404 5.12 36.76 -11.30
N GLU A 405 4.37 37.71 -10.76
CA GLU A 405 4.09 38.99 -11.44
C GLU A 405 5.29 39.95 -11.50
N GLY A 406 6.38 39.66 -10.78
CA GLY A 406 7.60 40.47 -10.82
C GLY A 406 7.44 41.88 -10.24
N THR A 407 6.53 42.04 -9.29
CA THR A 407 6.14 43.34 -8.71
C THR A 407 7.02 43.77 -7.54
N TYR A 408 8.00 42.96 -7.13
CA TYR A 408 8.88 43.22 -6.00
C TYR A 408 10.25 43.74 -6.41
N VAL A 409 10.82 44.60 -5.57
CA VAL A 409 12.22 45.05 -5.65
C VAL A 409 12.98 44.42 -4.49
N PHE A 410 14.11 43.78 -4.78
CA PHE A 410 14.94 43.10 -3.78
C PHE A 410 16.20 43.90 -3.49
N VAL A 411 16.50 44.14 -2.21
CA VAL A 411 17.66 44.91 -1.75
C VAL A 411 18.42 44.13 -0.69
N ALA A 412 19.70 43.83 -0.96
CA ALA A 412 20.57 43.17 0.01
C ALA A 412 20.87 44.11 1.18
N LEU A 413 20.71 43.60 2.41
CA LEU A 413 21.00 44.32 3.65
C LEU A 413 22.21 43.69 4.36
N PRO A 414 23.44 44.14 4.06
CA PRO A 414 24.67 43.51 4.57
C PRO A 414 24.87 43.58 6.08
N GLU A 415 24.22 44.54 6.75
CA GLU A 415 24.37 44.79 8.20
C GLU A 415 23.02 44.65 8.93
N GLY A 416 22.22 43.66 8.55
CA GLY A 416 20.83 43.48 9.00
C GLY A 416 20.64 43.60 10.52
N LYS A 417 21.52 42.95 11.30
CA LYS A 417 21.59 43.08 12.77
C LYS A 417 22.85 42.43 13.35
N TYR A 418 23.49 43.05 14.33
CA TYR A 418 24.54 42.40 15.12
C TYR A 418 23.91 41.69 16.32
N THR A 419 24.13 40.39 16.46
CA THR A 419 23.69 39.59 17.60
C THR A 419 24.90 38.96 18.30
N PRO A 420 24.74 38.46 19.55
CA PRO A 420 25.80 37.67 20.20
C PRO A 420 26.21 36.41 19.41
N ALA A 421 25.36 35.93 18.50
CA ALA A 421 25.61 34.76 17.66
C ALA A 421 26.29 35.10 16.31
N GLY A 422 26.46 36.38 15.97
CA GLY A 422 27.09 36.83 14.72
C GLY A 422 26.32 37.97 14.04
N VAL A 423 26.43 38.10 12.72
CA VAL A 423 25.74 39.12 11.92
C VAL A 423 24.60 38.51 11.13
N GLU A 424 23.36 38.95 11.39
CA GLU A 424 22.21 38.60 10.55
C GLU A 424 22.33 39.32 9.19
N GLY A 425 22.11 38.58 8.10
CA GLY A 425 21.99 39.12 6.76
C GLY A 425 20.57 38.98 6.27
N ASP A 426 19.99 40.05 5.73
CA ASP A 426 18.61 40.03 5.22
C ASP A 426 18.57 40.41 3.73
N LEU A 427 17.50 39.98 3.07
CA LEU A 427 17.01 40.57 1.82
C LEU A 427 15.74 41.37 2.11
N ALA A 428 15.76 42.68 1.90
CA ALA A 428 14.54 43.48 1.93
C ALA A 428 13.75 43.29 0.64
N VAL A 429 12.44 43.10 0.78
CA VAL A 429 11.48 43.02 -0.32
C VAL A 429 10.65 44.29 -0.26
N LEU A 430 10.77 45.13 -1.29
CA LEU A 430 10.03 46.38 -1.40
C LEU A 430 8.94 46.28 -2.46
N ASN A 431 7.86 47.02 -2.27
CA ASN A 431 6.82 47.14 -3.27
C ASN A 431 7.35 47.90 -4.50
N GLY A 432 7.39 47.22 -5.66
CA GLY A 432 7.75 47.79 -6.95
C GLY A 432 6.55 48.19 -7.81
N SER A 433 5.31 47.96 -7.34
CA SER A 433 4.09 48.23 -8.09
C SER A 433 3.19 49.25 -7.37
N PRO A 434 2.81 50.36 -8.02
CA PRO A 434 1.88 51.33 -7.44
C PRO A 434 0.46 50.78 -7.29
N VAL A 435 0.18 49.57 -7.80
CA VAL A 435 -1.11 48.89 -7.67
C VAL A 435 -1.22 48.15 -6.33
N LEU A 436 -0.10 47.77 -5.72
CA LEU A 436 -0.06 46.98 -4.48
C LEU A 436 0.11 47.83 -3.20
N GLY A 437 0.30 49.14 -3.34
CA GLY A 437 0.59 50.05 -2.21
C GLY A 437 1.46 51.23 -2.64
N GLU A 438 2.07 51.92 -1.68
CA GLU A 438 3.05 52.96 -2.01
C GLU A 438 4.33 52.31 -2.53
N LEU A 439 4.93 52.92 -3.55
CA LEU A 439 6.16 52.43 -4.15
C LEU A 439 7.30 52.54 -3.13
N GLY A 440 8.02 51.45 -2.89
CA GLY A 440 9.13 51.39 -1.96
C GLY A 440 8.74 50.95 -0.54
N ASP A 441 7.47 50.67 -0.27
CA ASP A 441 7.04 50.09 1.01
C ASP A 441 7.75 48.76 1.29
N LEU A 442 8.23 48.57 2.51
CA LEU A 442 8.82 47.31 2.95
C LEU A 442 7.71 46.26 3.10
N ILE A 443 7.71 45.27 2.22
CA ILE A 443 6.78 44.14 2.23
C ILE A 443 7.27 43.04 3.17
N ALA A 444 8.55 42.68 3.09
CA ALA A 444 9.12 41.61 3.90
C ALA A 444 10.63 41.79 4.10
N ARG A 445 11.16 41.12 5.11
CA ARG A 445 12.59 40.83 5.27
C ARG A 445 12.78 39.33 5.23
N ILE A 446 13.62 38.87 4.32
CA ILE A 446 13.95 37.45 4.18
C ILE A 446 15.31 37.23 4.85
N PRO A 447 15.38 36.49 5.97
CA PRO A 447 16.66 36.12 6.57
C PRO A 447 17.47 35.27 5.58
N LEU A 448 18.76 35.59 5.45
CA LEU A 448 19.70 34.93 4.56
C LEU A 448 20.80 34.23 5.37
N ASP A 449 20.78 32.90 5.37
CA ASP A 449 21.72 32.04 6.10
C ASP A 449 21.70 32.24 7.62
N SER A 450 22.55 31.50 8.34
CA SER A 450 22.66 31.65 9.80
C SER A 450 23.51 32.87 10.18
N ALA A 451 23.19 33.51 11.31
CA ALA A 451 24.01 34.62 11.83
C ALA A 451 25.45 34.19 12.15
N GLU A 452 25.67 32.92 12.53
CA GLU A 452 26.99 32.34 12.82
C GLU A 452 27.93 32.38 11.59
N ASP A 453 27.36 32.24 10.40
CA ASP A 453 28.10 32.23 9.14
C ASP A 453 28.49 33.65 8.66
N ASN A 454 28.05 34.68 9.37
CA ASN A 454 28.25 36.10 9.04
C ASN A 454 27.97 36.38 7.54
N PRO A 455 26.77 36.09 7.01
CA PRO A 455 26.44 36.05 5.58
C PRO A 455 26.91 37.27 4.76
N PHE A 456 26.78 38.50 5.27
CA PHE A 456 27.13 39.74 4.55
C PHE A 456 26.62 39.78 3.09
N PRO A 457 25.30 39.77 2.84
CA PRO A 457 24.74 39.79 1.49
C PRO A 457 25.16 41.06 0.71
N ARG A 458 25.50 40.93 -0.57
CA ARG A 458 26.01 42.06 -1.39
C ARG A 458 25.21 42.33 -2.65
N ASP A 459 25.12 41.36 -3.53
CA ASP A 459 24.54 41.54 -4.86
C ASP A 459 23.34 40.62 -5.06
N VAL A 460 22.37 41.07 -5.85
CA VAL A 460 21.09 40.38 -6.07
C VAL A 460 20.83 40.26 -7.57
N ALA A 461 20.62 39.04 -8.05
CA ALA A 461 20.24 38.76 -9.43
C ALA A 461 18.88 38.04 -9.48
N ILE A 462 17.91 38.61 -10.21
CA ILE A 462 16.56 38.04 -10.36
C ILE A 462 16.48 37.27 -11.68
N THR A 463 15.82 36.11 -11.68
CA THR A 463 15.59 35.34 -12.91
C THR A 463 14.59 36.03 -13.84
N PRO A 464 14.71 35.89 -15.17
CA PRO A 464 13.77 36.51 -16.12
C PRO A 464 12.32 36.05 -15.97
N ASP A 465 12.10 34.86 -15.43
CA ASP A 465 10.78 34.31 -15.08
C ASP A 465 10.24 34.87 -13.75
N ASN A 466 10.99 35.75 -13.07
CA ASN A 466 10.68 36.33 -11.76
C ASN A 466 10.41 35.31 -10.65
N THR A 467 10.82 34.05 -10.79
CA THR A 467 10.56 32.97 -9.80
C THR A 467 11.61 32.86 -8.72
N ARG A 468 12.83 33.38 -8.96
CA ARG A 468 13.98 33.24 -8.06
C ARG A 468 14.82 34.51 -8.01
N ALA A 469 15.42 34.74 -6.85
CA ALA A 469 16.51 35.68 -6.68
C ALA A 469 17.76 34.94 -6.15
N TYR A 470 18.93 35.31 -6.66
CA TYR A 470 20.23 34.81 -6.22
C TYR A 470 20.96 35.93 -5.50
N VAL A 471 21.43 35.68 -4.28
CA VAL A 471 22.11 36.67 -3.45
C VAL A 471 23.50 36.20 -3.09
N THR A 472 24.53 36.99 -3.39
CA THR A 472 25.90 36.67 -3.01
C THR A 472 26.13 36.97 -1.52
N LEU A 473 26.57 35.95 -0.79
CA LEU A 473 26.87 36.03 0.65
C LEU A 473 28.39 36.09 0.84
N ARG A 474 28.93 37.31 0.93
CA ARG A 474 30.38 37.54 0.92
C ARG A 474 31.07 36.93 2.13
N GLY A 475 30.44 36.94 3.29
CA GLY A 475 31.07 36.46 4.51
C GLY A 475 31.13 34.95 4.61
N SER A 476 30.07 34.26 4.17
CA SER A 476 30.03 32.80 4.15
C SER A 476 30.62 32.19 2.87
N GLY A 477 30.85 33.00 1.82
CA GLY A 477 31.35 32.54 0.52
C GLY A 477 30.31 31.68 -0.22
N ARG A 478 29.02 31.98 -0.03
CA ARG A 478 27.89 31.21 -0.59
C ARG A 478 26.99 32.07 -1.47
N VAL A 479 26.10 31.43 -2.21
CA VAL A 479 24.96 32.11 -2.86
C VAL A 479 23.68 31.60 -2.24
N ALA A 480 22.87 32.51 -1.70
CA ALA A 480 21.51 32.21 -1.30
C ALA A 480 20.61 32.19 -2.56
N VAL A 481 19.73 31.21 -2.63
CA VAL A 481 18.65 31.15 -3.61
C VAL A 481 17.36 31.43 -2.86
N VAL A 482 16.56 32.35 -3.37
CA VAL A 482 15.33 32.84 -2.75
C VAL A 482 14.17 32.59 -3.69
N ASP A 483 13.07 32.05 -3.17
CA ASP A 483 11.76 32.03 -3.82
C ASP A 483 11.14 33.43 -3.68
N THR A 484 10.93 34.07 -4.83
CA THR A 484 10.40 35.44 -4.93
C THR A 484 8.88 35.50 -4.76
N VAL A 485 8.20 34.35 -4.75
CA VAL A 485 6.75 34.26 -4.59
C VAL A 485 6.41 33.96 -3.12
N ALA A 486 7.03 32.94 -2.53
CA ALA A 486 6.85 32.62 -1.11
C ALA A 486 7.69 33.52 -0.17
N LEU A 487 8.59 34.34 -0.72
CA LEU A 487 9.49 35.24 0.00
C LEU A 487 10.31 34.52 1.07
N GLN A 488 10.95 33.40 0.70
CA GLN A 488 11.83 32.62 1.57
C GLN A 488 13.12 32.19 0.87
N GLN A 489 14.19 32.06 1.63
CA GLN A 489 15.39 31.39 1.13
C GLN A 489 15.11 29.88 1.01
N ILE A 490 15.45 29.28 -0.14
CA ILE A 490 15.16 27.88 -0.43
C ILE A 490 16.34 26.93 -0.20
N ASN A 491 17.56 27.46 -0.18
CA ASN A 491 18.79 26.69 0.03
C ASN A 491 19.40 26.96 1.41
N THR A 492 18.53 27.12 2.43
CA THR A 492 18.93 27.40 3.81
C THR A 492 19.70 26.23 4.43
N ASN A 493 20.59 26.57 5.37
CA ASN A 493 21.24 25.62 6.28
C ASN A 493 20.42 25.39 7.58
N THR A 494 19.27 26.03 7.76
CA THR A 494 18.44 25.94 8.97
C THR A 494 17.63 24.64 9.03
N ALA A 495 17.17 24.28 10.23
CA ALA A 495 16.67 22.95 10.61
C ALA A 495 15.54 22.41 9.70
N PRO A 496 15.39 21.07 9.59
CA PRO A 496 14.31 20.46 8.81
C PRO A 496 12.93 20.86 9.36
N PRO A 497 11.85 20.70 8.58
CA PRO A 497 10.50 20.70 9.15
C PRO A 497 10.42 19.73 10.34
N PRO A 498 9.54 19.97 11.34
CA PRO A 498 9.41 19.10 12.50
C PRO A 498 9.23 17.66 12.03
N ALA A 499 9.89 16.73 12.74
CA ALA A 499 9.80 15.31 12.44
C ALA A 499 8.33 14.90 12.30
N SER A 500 8.03 14.09 11.29
CA SER A 500 6.71 13.52 11.04
C SER A 500 6.06 13.07 12.35
N ASN A 501 4.83 13.49 12.62
CA ASN A 501 4.09 13.02 13.80
C ASN A 501 3.46 11.64 13.57
N LYS A 502 3.73 10.99 12.43
CA LYS A 502 3.19 9.69 12.10
C LYS A 502 3.64 8.64 13.14
N PRO A 503 2.72 7.79 13.63
CA PRO A 503 3.06 6.69 14.52
C PRO A 503 3.97 5.66 13.83
N ILE A 504 5.02 5.21 14.53
CA ILE A 504 5.89 4.12 14.09
C ILE A 504 5.37 2.83 14.72
N THR A 505 4.85 1.91 13.90
CA THR A 505 4.22 0.66 14.34
C THR A 505 5.22 -0.49 14.48
N GLY A 506 4.91 -1.46 15.36
CA GLY A 506 5.73 -2.64 15.64
C GLY A 506 6.59 -2.53 16.91
N SER A 507 7.20 -3.64 17.32
CA SER A 507 7.90 -3.75 18.62
C SER A 507 9.32 -3.16 18.64
N LEU A 508 10.01 -3.10 17.50
CA LEU A 508 11.31 -2.47 17.36
C LEU A 508 11.49 -1.95 15.93
N HIS A 509 11.34 -0.64 15.73
CA HIS A 509 11.53 -0.01 14.43
C HIS A 509 12.13 1.38 14.56
N VAL A 510 13.17 1.65 13.78
CA VAL A 510 13.62 3.01 13.42
C VAL A 510 12.62 3.57 12.40
N ASP A 511 12.40 4.89 12.43
CA ASP A 511 11.43 5.57 11.57
C ASP A 511 11.59 5.17 10.08
N PRO A 512 10.62 4.46 9.48
CA PRO A 512 10.71 3.99 8.10
C PRO A 512 10.76 5.14 7.09
N GLU A 513 10.28 6.33 7.46
CA GLU A 513 10.30 7.51 6.60
C GLU A 513 11.73 8.04 6.39
N LEU A 514 12.71 7.59 7.19
CA LEU A 514 14.12 7.88 6.96
C LEU A 514 14.76 7.00 5.88
N PHE A 515 14.08 5.98 5.36
CA PHE A 515 14.64 5.10 4.34
C PHE A 515 14.90 5.85 3.03
N GLY A 516 16.14 5.78 2.54
CA GLY A 516 16.56 6.42 1.30
C GLY A 516 16.65 7.95 1.39
N VAL A 517 16.54 8.51 2.59
CA VAL A 517 16.65 9.95 2.81
C VAL A 517 18.12 10.38 2.74
N GLU A 518 18.38 11.42 1.95
CA GLU A 518 19.63 12.16 2.01
C GLU A 518 19.60 13.13 3.20
N VAL A 519 20.47 12.89 4.18
CA VAL A 519 20.60 13.69 5.39
C VAL A 519 21.68 14.74 5.19
N ILE A 520 21.25 15.98 4.99
CA ILE A 520 22.10 17.14 4.67
C ILE A 520 22.32 18.11 5.84
N ARG A 521 21.60 17.91 6.96
CA ARG A 521 21.67 18.70 8.20
C ARG A 521 21.24 17.84 9.40
N ALA A 522 21.32 18.39 10.62
CA ALA A 522 20.94 17.69 11.84
C ALA A 522 19.47 17.22 11.81
N THR A 523 19.25 15.90 11.82
CA THR A 523 17.93 15.27 11.69
C THR A 523 17.62 14.41 12.91
N PRO A 524 16.46 14.59 13.58
CA PRO A 524 16.04 13.69 14.65
C PRO A 524 15.84 12.27 14.14
N ILE A 525 16.45 11.28 14.80
CA ILE A 525 16.20 9.86 14.55
C ILE A 525 15.14 9.39 15.55
N ARG A 526 13.94 9.10 15.04
CA ARG A 526 12.84 8.54 15.81
C ARG A 526 12.82 7.01 15.73
N ALA A 527 12.27 6.39 16.76
CA ALA A 527 12.05 4.95 16.80
C ALA A 527 10.92 4.58 17.77
N THR A 528 10.37 3.38 17.58
CA THR A 528 9.60 2.65 18.59
C THR A 528 10.44 1.49 19.11
N ILE A 529 10.52 1.38 20.44
CA ILE A 529 11.14 0.30 21.22
C ILE A 529 10.09 -0.13 22.23
N ASP A 530 9.36 -1.19 21.94
CA ASP A 530 8.38 -1.80 22.83
C ASP A 530 8.73 -3.27 23.04
N ILE A 531 9.71 -3.51 23.90
CA ILE A 531 10.24 -4.84 24.20
C ILE A 531 10.00 -5.15 25.67
N ALA A 532 9.28 -6.24 25.95
CA ALA A 532 9.07 -6.71 27.31
C ALA A 532 10.40 -7.11 27.97
N ASN A 533 10.60 -6.72 29.23
CA ASN A 533 11.83 -6.97 30.01
C ASN A 533 13.12 -6.45 29.34
N LEU A 534 13.04 -5.30 28.68
CA LEU A 534 14.20 -4.62 28.10
C LEU A 534 15.30 -4.40 29.14
N ALA A 535 16.55 -4.71 28.77
CA ALA A 535 17.73 -4.41 29.55
C ALA A 535 18.44 -3.16 29.02
N SER A 536 18.64 -3.10 27.69
CA SER A 536 19.29 -1.98 27.03
C SER A 536 18.96 -1.95 25.55
N TRP A 537 19.15 -0.80 24.91
CA TRP A 537 19.16 -0.66 23.47
C TRP A 537 20.34 0.22 23.03
N LYS A 538 20.79 0.00 21.80
CA LYS A 538 21.88 0.73 21.15
C LYS A 538 21.53 1.02 19.71
N LEU A 539 21.62 2.29 19.33
CA LEU A 539 21.54 2.75 17.95
C LEU A 539 22.96 2.98 17.41
N SER A 540 23.27 2.35 16.28
CA SER A 540 24.56 2.45 15.60
C SER A 540 24.39 2.84 14.14
N LEU A 541 25.40 3.51 13.61
CA LEU A 541 25.53 3.89 12.22
C LEU A 541 26.62 3.04 11.57
N LEU A 542 26.26 2.28 10.54
CA LEU A 542 27.15 1.35 9.85
C LEU A 542 27.47 1.87 8.45
N PRO A 543 28.74 2.18 8.12
CA PRO A 543 29.13 2.58 6.77
C PRO A 543 28.95 1.44 5.77
N LEU A 544 28.37 1.71 4.60
CA LEU A 544 28.17 0.69 3.55
C LEU A 544 29.34 0.57 2.56
N ASN A 545 30.15 1.62 2.42
CA ASN A 545 31.17 1.73 1.36
C ASN A 545 32.60 1.32 1.78
N GLY A 546 32.77 0.61 2.88
CA GLY A 546 34.07 0.09 3.33
C GLY A 546 34.04 -0.29 4.81
N GLY A 547 34.77 -1.34 5.21
CA GLY A 547 34.71 -2.04 6.50
C GLY A 547 35.08 -1.26 7.77
N GLY A 548 34.53 -0.06 7.93
CA GLY A 548 34.60 0.73 9.16
C GLY A 548 33.78 0.10 10.29
N SER A 549 34.24 0.29 11.51
CA SER A 549 33.51 -0.17 12.70
C SER A 549 32.19 0.59 12.87
N PRO A 550 31.12 -0.06 13.38
CA PRO A 550 29.87 0.62 13.71
C PRO A 550 30.10 1.82 14.62
N ILE A 551 29.58 2.98 14.24
CA ILE A 551 29.65 4.22 15.02
C ILE A 551 28.44 4.26 15.93
N GLN A 552 28.63 4.28 17.25
CA GLN A 552 27.51 4.38 18.18
C GLN A 552 26.93 5.80 18.16
N LEU A 553 25.62 5.92 17.87
CA LEU A 553 24.91 7.19 17.89
C LEU A 553 24.21 7.44 19.23
N ALA A 554 23.60 6.40 19.81
CA ALA A 554 22.85 6.52 21.07
C ALA A 554 22.69 5.17 21.78
N THR A 555 22.39 5.23 23.08
CA THR A 555 22.06 4.06 23.91
C THR A 555 21.04 4.44 24.97
N GLY A 556 20.23 3.49 25.41
CA GLY A 556 19.31 3.66 26.52
C GLY A 556 18.83 2.34 27.10
N ASN A 557 17.88 2.41 28.03
CA ASN A 557 17.38 1.24 28.75
C ASN A 557 15.86 1.27 29.00
N ALA A 558 15.15 2.26 28.43
CA ALA A 558 13.71 2.40 28.52
C ALA A 558 13.04 2.13 27.17
N ASN A 559 11.79 1.67 27.20
CA ASN A 559 10.92 1.62 26.03
C ASN A 559 10.66 3.05 25.52
N VAL A 560 10.51 3.19 24.20
CA VAL A 560 10.29 4.46 23.51
C VAL A 560 9.11 4.25 22.56
N ASN A 561 8.11 5.13 22.57
CA ASN A 561 6.99 5.06 21.62
C ASN A 561 7.08 6.21 20.63
N SER A 562 7.41 5.92 19.37
CA SER A 562 7.51 6.89 18.28
C SER A 562 8.32 8.16 18.64
N GLY A 563 9.33 7.99 19.51
CA GLY A 563 10.07 9.06 20.16
C GLY A 563 11.45 9.25 19.56
N VAL A 564 12.04 10.42 19.78
CA VAL A 564 13.40 10.75 19.31
C VAL A 564 14.44 10.04 20.19
N LEU A 565 15.29 9.21 19.58
CA LEU A 565 16.40 8.56 20.27
C LEU A 565 17.64 9.46 20.32
N THR A 566 17.92 10.17 19.24
CA THR A 566 19.05 11.10 19.08
C THR A 566 18.85 12.01 17.89
N THR A 567 19.75 12.95 17.68
CA THR A 567 19.83 13.78 16.48
C THR A 567 21.10 13.45 15.73
N PHE A 568 20.98 13.06 14.46
CA PHE A 568 22.12 12.76 13.59
C PHE A 568 22.53 14.00 12.80
N ASP A 569 23.77 14.45 12.96
CA ASP A 569 24.33 15.60 12.25
C ASP A 569 25.34 15.17 11.18
N PRO A 570 25.08 15.36 9.88
CA PRO A 570 26.00 14.98 8.82
C PRO A 570 27.30 15.78 8.83
N LYS A 571 27.40 16.91 9.56
CA LYS A 571 28.67 17.64 9.74
C LYS A 571 29.71 16.84 10.54
N SER A 572 29.29 15.90 11.38
CA SER A 572 30.19 15.09 12.22
C SER A 572 30.53 13.73 11.62
N HIS A 573 30.03 13.43 10.41
CA HIS A 573 30.19 12.14 9.75
C HIS A 573 30.58 12.30 8.27
N ALA A 574 31.36 11.38 7.73
CA ALA A 574 31.79 11.44 6.32
C ALA A 574 30.59 11.32 5.36
N THR A 575 30.65 11.98 4.21
CA THR A 575 29.65 11.79 3.14
C THR A 575 29.65 10.32 2.69
N GLY A 576 28.48 9.70 2.62
CA GLY A 576 28.35 8.31 2.19
C GLY A 576 27.04 7.66 2.60
N ASN A 577 26.83 6.43 2.12
CA ASN A 577 25.69 5.62 2.51
C ASN A 577 25.95 4.94 3.85
N TYR A 578 24.97 5.04 4.73
CA TYR A 578 24.98 4.40 6.03
C TYR A 578 23.71 3.58 6.24
N ARG A 579 23.83 2.55 7.05
CA ARG A 579 22.70 1.81 7.61
C ARG A 579 22.55 2.17 9.08
N LEU A 580 21.32 2.48 9.49
CA LEU A 580 20.98 2.61 10.90
C LEU A 580 20.64 1.23 11.44
N GLU A 581 21.29 0.87 12.54
CA GLU A 581 21.08 -0.41 13.21
C GLU A 581 20.72 -0.17 14.67
N LEU A 582 19.50 -0.52 15.03
CA LEU A 582 18.97 -0.45 16.38
C LEU A 582 18.91 -1.86 16.98
N VAL A 583 19.70 -2.10 18.02
CA VAL A 583 19.76 -3.38 18.73
C VAL A 583 19.15 -3.20 20.11
N ALA A 584 18.08 -3.92 20.42
CA ALA A 584 17.45 -3.96 21.74
C ALA A 584 17.69 -5.33 22.40
N THR A 585 18.26 -5.35 23.59
CA THR A 585 18.61 -6.56 24.34
C THR A 585 17.73 -6.69 25.58
N ARG A 586 17.10 -7.85 25.75
CA ARG A 586 16.33 -8.19 26.95
C ARG A 586 17.23 -8.66 28.08
N LYS A 587 16.69 -8.67 29.31
CA LYS A 587 17.40 -9.16 30.52
C LYS A 587 17.78 -10.64 30.47
N ASP A 588 17.12 -11.43 29.63
CA ASP A 588 17.41 -12.85 29.38
C ASP A 588 18.49 -13.06 28.30
N GLY A 589 19.02 -11.99 27.71
CA GLY A 589 20.10 -12.04 26.71
C GLY A 589 19.62 -12.14 25.26
N LEU A 590 18.31 -12.23 25.00
CA LEU A 590 17.76 -12.18 23.64
C LEU A 590 17.92 -10.76 23.06
N ALA A 591 18.46 -10.67 21.84
CA ALA A 591 18.63 -9.42 21.12
C ALA A 591 17.69 -9.34 19.90
N PHE A 592 17.03 -8.20 19.75
CA PHE A 592 16.21 -7.82 18.60
C PHE A 592 17.00 -6.77 17.82
N VAL A 593 16.98 -6.86 16.50
CA VAL A 593 17.73 -5.96 15.63
C VAL A 593 16.80 -5.43 14.56
N ASP A 594 16.72 -4.11 14.46
CA ASP A 594 16.22 -3.43 13.27
C ASP A 594 17.40 -2.80 12.52
N SER A 595 17.51 -3.15 11.23
CA SER A 595 18.52 -2.61 10.31
C SER A 595 17.91 -2.26 8.96
N SER A 596 16.60 -2.00 8.94
CA SER A 596 15.82 -1.76 7.74
C SER A 596 16.08 -0.38 7.11
N VAL A 597 16.57 0.59 7.87
CA VAL A 597 16.72 1.98 7.45
C VAL A 597 18.12 2.29 6.91
N TYR A 598 18.16 2.83 5.69
CA TYR A 598 19.37 3.30 5.03
C TYR A 598 19.28 4.80 4.79
N ILE A 599 20.34 5.53 5.14
CA ILE A 599 20.43 6.98 4.93
C ILE A 599 21.68 7.30 4.12
N TYR A 600 21.63 8.37 3.34
CA TYR A 600 22.83 8.94 2.73
C TYR A 600 23.22 10.18 3.53
N SER A 601 24.34 10.14 4.26
CA SER A 601 24.87 11.33 4.92
C SER A 601 25.56 12.18 3.86
N ASN A 602 25.20 13.45 3.77
CA ASN A 602 25.91 14.39 2.93
C ASN A 602 26.38 15.58 3.77
N GLN A 603 27.67 15.55 4.13
CA GLN A 603 28.31 16.64 4.88
C GLN A 603 28.41 17.95 4.05
N PHE A 604 28.16 17.87 2.73
CA PHE A 604 28.25 18.97 1.77
C PHE A 604 27.04 18.96 0.79
N PRO A 605 25.82 19.35 1.22
CA PRO A 605 24.65 19.38 0.34
C PRO A 605 24.89 20.14 -0.97
N SER A 606 24.44 19.56 -2.09
CA SER A 606 24.57 20.09 -3.44
C SER A 606 23.91 21.45 -3.65
N ASP A 607 23.01 21.86 -2.76
CA ASP A 607 22.23 23.10 -2.89
C ASP A 607 23.00 24.35 -2.39
N SER A 608 24.19 24.14 -1.81
CA SER A 608 25.10 25.22 -1.43
C SER A 608 26.01 25.58 -2.59
N ILE A 609 25.62 26.59 -3.38
CA ILE A 609 26.53 27.21 -4.35
C ILE A 609 27.62 27.94 -3.56
N ARG A 610 28.87 27.46 -3.64
CA ARG A 610 30.02 28.11 -3.02
C ARG A 610 30.80 28.92 -4.03
N LEU A 611 31.21 30.11 -3.62
CA LEU A 611 32.13 30.97 -4.34
C LEU A 611 33.56 30.73 -3.83
N PRO A 612 34.58 30.85 -4.70
CA PRO A 612 35.96 30.86 -4.23
C PRO A 612 36.18 32.01 -3.23
N PHE A 613 37.02 31.78 -2.23
CA PHE A 613 37.26 32.73 -1.13
C PHE A 613 37.75 34.09 -1.70
N GLY A 614 36.98 35.16 -1.48
CA GLY A 614 37.28 36.51 -1.96
C GLY A 614 36.57 36.96 -3.25
N ALA A 615 35.65 36.14 -3.79
CA ALA A 615 34.73 36.52 -4.87
C ALA A 615 33.53 37.36 -4.38
#